data_AF-R5N2Z9-F1
#
_entry.id   AF-R5N2Z9-F1
#
_cell.length_a   1.000
_cell.length_b   1.000
_cell.length_c   1.000
_cell.angle_alpha   90.00
_cell.angle_beta   90.00
_cell.angle_gamma   90.00
#
_symmetry.space_group_name_H-M   'P 1'
#
loop_
_entity.id
_entity.type
_entity.pdbx_description
1 polymer ?
#
loop_
_entity_poly.entity_id
_entity_poly.type
_entity_poly.pdbx_seq_one_letter_code
_entity_poly.pdbx_strand_id
1 'polypeptide(L)'
;MLPFTKITEGADAGKWKATVRLLGVTGTEQLLTGEIRYADGNPTSTTLKSDLTEALKEFNTGKGESLTLGGTLVETPEEAELSTFEITDWTQRYGGDVDADL
;
A
#
# COMPACT_ATOMS: atom_id res chain seq x y z
N MET A 1 -13.75 3.98 -3.66
CA MET A 1 -13.14 3.65 -2.36
C MET A 1 -12.40 2.34 -2.53
N LEU A 2 -11.11 2.28 -2.18
CA LEU A 2 -10.31 1.06 -2.30
C LEU A 2 -10.63 0.14 -1.10
N PRO A 3 -11.10 -1.10 -1.30
CA PRO A 3 -11.39 -2.00 -0.18
C PRO A 3 -10.08 -2.50 0.44
N PHE A 4 -9.98 -2.38 1.76
CA PHE A 4 -8.90 -2.96 2.55
C PHE A 4 -9.42 -4.17 3.32
N THR A 5 -8.63 -5.25 3.34
CA THR A 5 -8.90 -6.46 4.11
C THR A 5 -7.78 -6.67 5.12
N LYS A 6 -8.13 -6.93 6.38
CA LYS A 6 -7.13 -7.25 7.41
C LYS A 6 -6.62 -8.66 7.17
N ILE A 7 -5.30 -8.83 7.18
CA ILE A 7 -4.65 -10.14 7.15
C ILE A 7 -4.68 -10.69 8.57
N THR A 8 -5.28 -11.86 8.76
CA THR A 8 -5.48 -12.45 10.10
C THR A 8 -4.45 -13.52 10.45
N GLU A 9 -3.74 -14.05 9.47
CA GLU A 9 -2.86 -15.21 9.64
C GLU A 9 -1.58 -15.10 8.78
N GLY A 10 -0.56 -15.89 9.12
CA GLY A 10 0.72 -15.93 8.40
C GLY A 10 1.69 -14.81 8.78
N ALA A 11 2.76 -14.66 7.98
CA ALA A 11 3.85 -13.72 8.25
C ALA A 11 3.43 -12.23 8.21
N ASP A 12 2.28 -11.92 7.61
CA ASP A 12 1.72 -10.57 7.52
C ASP A 12 0.47 -10.37 8.38
N ALA A 13 0.18 -11.29 9.31
CA ALA A 13 -0.92 -11.15 10.25
C ALA A 13 -0.86 -9.78 10.97
N GLY A 14 -2.00 -9.08 11.02
CA GLY A 14 -2.11 -7.73 11.58
C GLY A 14 -1.96 -6.60 10.56
N LYS A 15 -1.42 -6.87 9.36
CA LYS A 15 -1.35 -5.87 8.27
C LYS A 15 -2.67 -5.78 7.50
N TRP A 16 -2.80 -4.72 6.70
CA TRP A 16 -3.94 -4.51 5.80
C TRP A 16 -3.51 -4.71 4.34
N LYS A 17 -4.36 -5.36 3.55
CA LYS A 17 -4.16 -5.59 2.11
C LYS A 17 -5.22 -4.83 1.30
N ALA A 18 -4.78 -4.19 0.23
CA ALA A 18 -5.65 -3.73 -0.85
C ALA A 18 -5.18 -4.30 -2.19
N THR A 19 -6.10 -4.51 -3.11
CA THR A 19 -5.79 -4.99 -4.46
C THR A 19 -6.27 -3.98 -5.48
N VAL A 20 -5.37 -3.57 -6.37
CA VAL A 20 -5.63 -2.64 -7.46
C VAL A 20 -5.28 -3.30 -8.79
N ARG A 21 -5.95 -2.88 -9.86
CA ARG A 21 -5.57 -3.22 -11.24
C ARG A 21 -5.01 -1.98 -11.91
N LEU A 22 -3.78 -2.07 -12.39
CA LEU A 22 -3.10 -1.00 -13.10
C LEU A 22 -2.90 -1.40 -14.56
N LEU A 23 -3.26 -0.50 -15.49
CA LEU A 23 -2.94 -0.69 -16.91
C LEU A 23 -1.47 -0.40 -17.22
N GLY A 24 -0.81 0.38 -16.36
CA GLY A 24 0.58 0.79 -16.45
C GLY A 24 0.88 1.96 -15.52
N VAL A 25 2.16 2.31 -15.40
CA VAL A 25 2.62 3.54 -14.73
C VAL A 25 3.09 4.56 -15.77
N THR A 26 3.01 5.85 -15.45
CA THR A 26 3.44 6.94 -16.33
C THR A 26 3.95 8.12 -15.52
N GLY A 27 4.85 8.91 -16.10
CA GLY A 27 5.54 9.99 -15.38
C GLY A 27 6.68 9.48 -14.50
N THR A 28 7.29 10.39 -13.75
CA THR A 28 8.51 10.12 -12.95
C THR A 28 8.23 9.82 -11.48
N GLU A 29 7.01 10.06 -10.99
CA GLU A 29 6.65 9.89 -9.58
C GLU A 29 5.35 9.07 -9.49
N GLN A 30 5.34 8.03 -8.64
CA GLN A 30 4.17 7.20 -8.36
C GLN A 30 3.83 7.27 -6.88
N LEU A 31 2.83 8.07 -6.51
CA LEU A 31 2.44 8.24 -5.10
C LEU A 31 1.18 7.45 -4.75
N LEU A 32 1.26 6.65 -3.69
CA LEU A 32 0.08 6.15 -2.99
C LEU A 32 -0.25 7.14 -1.86
N THR A 33 -1.45 7.70 -1.91
CA THR A 33 -1.97 8.56 -0.84
C THR A 33 -3.25 7.98 -0.28
N GLY A 34 -3.47 8.19 1.02
CA GLY A 34 -4.65 7.74 1.72
C GLY A 34 -4.91 8.58 2.97
N GLU A 35 -6.08 8.37 3.57
CA GLU A 35 -6.45 8.98 4.84
C GLU A 35 -6.82 7.86 5.81
N ILE A 36 -6.23 7.89 7.00
CA ILE A 36 -6.56 6.98 8.11
C ILE A 36 -7.56 7.71 8.99
N ARG A 37 -8.78 7.17 9.08
CA ARG A 37 -9.86 7.72 9.92
C ARG A 37 -10.06 6.82 11.13
N TYR A 38 -10.11 7.42 12.30
CA TYR A 38 -10.33 6.74 13.58
C TYR A 38 -11.82 6.73 13.91
N ALA A 39 -12.32 5.62 14.45
CA ALA A 39 -13.75 5.41 14.70
C ALA A 39 -14.37 6.52 15.55
N ASP A 40 -13.65 6.99 16.56
CA ASP A 40 -14.10 8.03 17.48
C ASP A 40 -13.65 9.44 17.06
N GLY A 41 -13.02 9.58 15.89
CA GLY A 41 -12.45 10.84 15.40
C GLY A 41 -11.27 11.37 16.24
N ASN A 42 -10.83 10.61 17.24
CA ASN A 42 -9.65 10.87 18.05
C ASN A 42 -8.69 9.67 17.93
N PRO A 43 -7.45 9.88 17.47
CA PRO A 43 -6.86 11.14 16.99
C PRO A 43 -7.51 11.65 15.68
N THR A 44 -7.17 12.90 15.30
CA THR A 44 -7.64 13.48 14.03
C THR A 44 -7.20 12.58 12.86
N SER A 45 -7.96 12.57 11.77
CA SER A 45 -7.60 11.77 10.60
C SER A 45 -6.19 12.12 10.10
N THR A 46 -5.40 11.09 9.80
CA THR A 46 -4.00 11.27 9.41
C THR A 46 -3.81 10.96 7.94
N THR A 47 -2.96 11.74 7.28
CA THR A 47 -2.60 11.49 5.88
C THR A 47 -1.52 10.42 5.79
N LEU A 48 -1.77 9.40 4.97
CA LEU A 48 -0.79 8.44 4.50
C LEU A 48 -0.27 8.91 3.16
N LYS A 49 1.05 9.05 3.03
CA LYS A 49 1.73 9.29 1.75
C LYS A 49 2.86 8.29 1.61
N SER A 50 2.98 7.66 0.44
CA SER A 50 4.05 6.71 0.17
C SER A 50 4.48 6.80 -1.28
N ASP A 51 5.79 6.81 -1.51
CA ASP A 51 6.40 6.81 -2.83
C ASP A 51 6.64 5.36 -3.30
N LEU A 52 5.97 5.00 -4.39
CA LEU A 52 6.05 3.68 -5.04
C LEU A 52 6.88 3.72 -6.33
N THR A 53 7.59 4.82 -6.62
CA THR A 53 8.29 5.03 -7.89
C THR A 53 9.29 3.93 -8.18
N GLU A 54 10.19 3.62 -7.23
CA GLU A 54 11.15 2.54 -7.42
C GLU A 54 10.47 1.17 -7.44
N ALA A 55 9.45 0.94 -6.60
CA ALA A 55 8.73 -0.32 -6.54
C ALA A 55 7.93 -0.64 -7.81
N LEU A 56 7.52 0.38 -8.58
CA LEU A 56 6.74 0.23 -9.81
C LEU A 56 7.54 0.46 -11.10
N LYS A 57 8.85 0.75 -10.99
CA LYS A 57 9.72 1.13 -12.11
C LYS A 57 9.69 0.16 -13.29
N GLU A 58 9.61 -1.14 -12.99
CA GLU A 58 9.64 -2.21 -14.00
C GLU A 58 8.24 -2.74 -14.37
N PHE A 59 7.17 -2.21 -13.76
CA PHE A 59 5.80 -2.72 -13.92
C PHE A 59 5.34 -2.74 -15.38
N ASN A 60 5.74 -1.75 -16.18
CA ASN A 60 5.34 -1.68 -17.59
C ASN A 60 5.98 -2.77 -18.47
N THR A 61 7.11 -3.33 -18.06
CA THR A 61 7.84 -4.37 -18.81
C THR A 61 7.32 -5.77 -18.48
N GLY A 62 6.82 -5.98 -17.25
CA GLY A 62 6.35 -7.27 -16.73
C GLY A 62 4.85 -7.31 -16.41
N LYS A 63 3.98 -6.84 -17.32
CA LYS A 63 2.53 -6.72 -17.07
C LYS A 63 1.76 -8.05 -16.90
N GLY A 64 2.41 -9.18 -17.20
CA GLY A 64 1.80 -10.51 -17.10
C GLY A 64 1.77 -11.07 -15.68
N GLU A 65 2.51 -10.47 -14.74
CA GLU A 65 2.65 -10.98 -13.38
C GLU A 65 1.99 -10.06 -12.35
N SER A 66 1.37 -10.66 -11.35
CA SER A 66 0.80 -9.94 -10.21
C SER A 66 1.91 -9.31 -9.37
N LEU A 67 1.95 -7.99 -9.30
CA LEU A 67 2.83 -7.29 -8.38
C LEU A 67 2.17 -7.12 -7.01
N THR A 68 2.70 -7.81 -5.99
CA THR A 68 2.32 -7.57 -4.60
C THR A 68 3.37 -6.70 -3.93
N LEU A 69 2.96 -5.52 -3.45
CA LEU A 69 3.80 -4.64 -2.66
C LEU A 69 3.39 -4.76 -1.19
N GLY A 70 4.35 -5.14 -0.35
CA GLY A 70 4.20 -5.14 1.10
C GLY A 70 5.11 -4.08 1.69
N GLY A 71 4.55 -3.19 2.50
CA GLY A 71 5.32 -2.17 3.21
C GLY A 71 5.05 -2.24 4.71
N THR A 72 5.94 -1.63 5.49
CA THR A 72 5.81 -1.53 6.94
C THR A 72 5.43 -0.11 7.30
N LEU A 73 4.39 0.04 8.13
CA LEU A 73 4.13 1.32 8.76
C LEU A 73 5.25 1.54 9.78
N VAL A 74 6.12 2.52 9.54
CA VAL A 74 7.08 2.95 10.54
C VAL A 74 6.30 3.47 11.75
N GLU A 75 6.76 3.04 12.93
CA GLU A 75 6.22 3.23 14.28
C GLU A 75 5.02 4.19 14.40
N THR A 76 3.95 3.74 15.04
CA THR A 76 2.84 4.62 15.46
C THR A 76 3.43 5.76 16.30
N PRO A 77 3.43 7.01 15.82
CA PRO A 77 3.95 8.12 16.60
C PRO A 77 3.17 8.26 17.91
N GLU A 78 3.81 8.75 18.96
CA GLU A 78 3.11 9.17 20.18
C GLU A 78 2.05 10.22 19.80
N GLU A 79 0.97 10.34 20.59
CA GLU A 79 -0.27 11.10 20.26
C GLU A 79 -0.04 12.54 19.75
N ALA A 80 1.12 13.14 20.03
CA ALA A 80 1.54 14.46 19.58
C ALA A 80 2.10 14.53 18.13
N GLU A 81 2.43 13.40 17.48
CA GLU A 81 3.18 13.35 16.21
C GLU A 81 2.37 12.77 15.03
N LEU A 82 1.07 12.54 15.21
CA LEU A 82 0.17 11.86 14.26
C LEU A 82 -0.27 12.69 13.03
N SER A 83 0.62 13.53 12.48
CA SER A 83 0.29 14.36 11.31
C SER A 83 0.54 13.69 9.97
N THR A 84 1.53 12.78 9.88
CA THR A 84 1.88 12.11 8.62
C THR A 84 2.42 10.71 8.87
N PHE A 85 1.88 9.73 8.15
CA PHE A 85 2.42 8.38 8.10
C PHE A 85 3.09 8.12 6.75
N GLU A 86 4.25 7.47 6.79
CA GLU A 86 4.93 6.94 5.62
C GLU A 86 5.07 5.43 5.76
N ILE A 87 4.70 4.72 4.70
CA ILE A 87 5.04 3.30 4.58
C ILE A 87 6.36 3.24 3.83
N THR A 88 7.38 2.67 4.48
CA THR A 88 8.72 2.48 3.92
C THR A 88 8.96 1.01 3.58
N ASP A 89 10.09 0.76 2.89
CA ASP A 89 10.62 -0.58 2.61
C ASP A 89 9.64 -1.47 1.84
N TRP A 90 9.03 -0.92 0.80
CA TRP A 90 8.21 -1.69 -0.13
C TRP A 90 9.05 -2.79 -0.75
N THR A 91 8.68 -4.03 -0.47
CA THR A 91 9.28 -5.21 -1.08
C THR A 91 8.31 -5.81 -2.07
N GLN A 92 8.80 -6.04 -3.30
CA GLN A 92 8.09 -6.86 -4.25
C GLN A 92 8.00 -8.27 -3.69
N ARG A 93 6.78 -8.78 -3.61
CA ARG A 93 6.51 -10.18 -3.38
C ARG A 93 5.88 -10.76 -4.62
N TYR A 94 6.29 -11.99 -4.95
CA TYR A 94 5.57 -12.80 -5.90
C TYR A 94 4.22 -13.19 -5.27
N GLY A 95 3.20 -12.40 -5.59
CA GLY A 95 1.82 -12.87 -5.50
C GLY A 95 1.62 -13.76 -6.72
N GLY A 96 1.16 -14.99 -6.53
CA GLY A 96 0.99 -15.93 -7.63
C GLY A 96 0.11 -15.42 -8.77
N ASP A 97 -0.05 -16.26 -9.79
CA ASP A 97 -0.83 -15.98 -10.99
C ASP A 97 -2.24 -15.46 -10.62
N VAL A 98 -2.63 -14.32 -11.19
CA VAL A 98 -4.01 -13.82 -11.10
C VAL A 98 -4.63 -13.91 -12.47
N ASP A 99 -5.45 -14.95 -12.67
CA ASP A 99 -6.27 -15.05 -13.87
C ASP A 99 -7.24 -13.88 -13.93
N ALA A 100 -7.16 -13.13 -15.03
CA ALA A 100 -8.12 -12.10 -15.35
C ALA A 100 -9.18 -12.70 -16.28
N ASP A 101 -10.28 -13.21 -15.71
CA ASP A 101 -11.50 -13.40 -16.49
C ASP A 101 -12.00 -12.04 -16.98
N LEU A 102 -12.31 -11.99 -18.28
CA LEU A 102 -12.65 -10.82 -19.10
C LEU A 102 -14.16 -10.73 -19.30
#